data_AF-A0A1T4WKN7-F1
#
_entry.id   AF-A0A1T4WKN7-F1
#
_cell.length_a   1.000
_cell.length_b   1.000
_cell.length_c   1.000
_cell.angle_alpha   90.00
_cell.angle_beta   90.00
_cell.angle_gamma   90.00
#
_symmetry.space_group_name_H-M   'P 1'
#
loop_
_entity.id
_entity.type
_entity.pdbx_description
1 polymer ?
#
loop_
_entity_poly.entity_id
_entity_poly.type
_entity_poly.pdbx_seq_one_letter_code
_entity_poly.pdbx_strand_id
1 'polypeptide(L)' 'MSAVVSHLLDQALLLSEEARTELVEAILERSSPSEDFIQAQVHVVAERMKNVREGKSALIVETEAHQQVLASLKLRQ' A
#
# COMPACT_ATOMS: atom_id res chain seq x y z
N MET A 1 -8.34 -0.40 -13.28
CA MET A 1 -6.86 -0.29 -13.25
C MET A 1 -6.39 -0.47 -14.70
N SER A 2 -5.50 0.37 -15.23
CA SER A 2 -5.07 0.21 -16.63
C SER A 2 -4.09 -0.95 -16.76
N ALA A 3 -4.02 -1.58 -17.95
CA ALA A 3 -3.08 -2.67 -18.22
C ALA A 3 -1.63 -2.30 -17.90
N VAL A 4 -1.26 -1.03 -18.12
CA VAL A 4 0.07 -0.48 -17.79
C VAL A 4 0.29 -0.45 -16.27
N VAL A 5 -0.69 0.03 -15.51
CA VAL A 5 -0.58 0.10 -14.03
C VAL A 5 -0.53 -1.30 -13.41
N SER A 6 -1.29 -2.25 -13.94
CA SER A 6 -1.22 -3.65 -13.50
C SER A 6 0.14 -4.28 -13.81
N HIS A 7 0.67 -4.06 -15.02
CA HIS A 7 1.99 -4.57 -15.40
C HIS A 7 3.13 -4.00 -14.55
N LEU A 8 3.10 -2.69 -14.27
CA LEU A 8 4.11 -2.05 -13.42
C LEU A 8 4.01 -2.54 -11.96
N LEU A 9 2.79 -2.78 -11.47
CA LEU A 9 2.59 -3.38 -10.15
C LEU A 9 3.17 -4.80 -10.08
N ASP A 10 2.90 -5.64 -11.08
CA ASP A 10 3.44 -7.00 -11.14
C ASP A 10 4.97 -6.98 -11.16
N GLN A 11 5.60 -6.05 -11.89
CA GLN A 11 7.05 -5.88 -11.87
C GLN A 11 7.57 -5.39 -10.52
N ALA A 12 6.89 -4.44 -9.88
CA ALA A 12 7.29 -3.92 -8.57
C ALA A 12 7.23 -5.00 -7.47
N LEU A 13 6.28 -5.93 -7.56
CA LEU A 13 6.16 -7.05 -6.62
C LEU A 13 7.31 -8.06 -6.72
N LEU A 14 8.01 -8.12 -7.87
CA LEU A 14 9.17 -9.00 -8.08
C LEU A 14 10.48 -8.40 -7.55
N LEU A 15 10.49 -7.12 -7.18
CA LEU A 15 11.68 -6.46 -6.63
C LEU A 15 12.03 -7.00 -5.24
N SER A 16 13.30 -6.90 -4.86
CA SER A 16 13.73 -7.12 -3.47
C SER A 16 13.08 -6.10 -2.54
N GLU A 17 13.06 -6.38 -1.24
CA GLU A 17 12.49 -5.47 -0.24
C GLU A 17 13.18 -4.10 -0.28
N GLU A 18 14.51 -4.07 -0.30
CA GLU A 18 15.31 -2.85 -0.43
C GLU A 18 14.98 -2.08 -1.71
N ALA A 19 14.89 -2.75 -2.86
CA ALA A 19 14.56 -2.09 -4.13
C ALA A 19 13.12 -1.58 -4.19
N ARG A 20 12.17 -2.22 -3.49
CA ARG A 20 10.81 -1.69 -3.34
C ARG A 20 10.79 -0.43 -2.49
N THR A 21 11.57 -0.39 -1.41
CA THR A 21 11.70 0.80 -0.56
C THR A 21 12.28 1.97 -1.36
N GLU A 22 13.39 1.76 -2.08
CA GLU A 22 13.98 2.79 -2.96
C GLU A 22 13.00 3.26 -4.04
N LEU A 23 12.22 2.35 -4.64
CA LEU A 23 11.20 2.71 -5.62
C LEU A 23 10.11 3.60 -5.00
N VAL A 24 9.65 3.28 -3.80
CA VAL A 24 8.66 4.09 -3.08
C VAL A 24 9.22 5.47 -2.76
N GLU A 25 10.45 5.56 -2.26
CA GLU A 25 11.13 6.82 -1.99
C GLU A 25 11.26 7.67 -3.26
N ALA A 26 11.72 7.07 -4.37
CA ALA A 26 11.83 7.75 -5.65
C ALA A 26 10.47 8.22 -6.20
N ILE A 27 9.39 7.45 -5.99
CA ILE A 27 8.03 7.87 -6.33
C ILE A 27 7.66 9.08 -5.49
N LEU A 28 7.85 9.05 -4.16
CA LEU A 28 7.49 10.15 -3.26
C LEU A 28 8.31 11.42 -3.52
N GLU A 29 9.60 11.30 -3.85
CA GLU A 29 10.44 12.44 -4.21
C GLU A 29 9.98 13.11 -5.51
N ARG A 30 9.58 12.30 -6.51
CA ARG A 30 9.14 12.79 -7.83
C ARG A 30 7.71 13.28 -7.84
N SER A 31 6.85 12.63 -7.07
CA SER A 31 5.47 13.03 -6.89
C SER A 31 5.41 13.90 -5.65
N SER A 32 5.71 15.21 -5.78
CA SER A 32 5.55 16.17 -4.69
C SER A 32 4.08 16.17 -4.25
N PRO A 33 3.70 15.40 -3.20
CA PRO A 33 2.31 15.18 -2.90
C PRO A 33 1.78 16.48 -2.32
N SER A 34 0.56 16.87 -2.67
CA SER A 34 -0.04 18.03 -2.04
C SER A 34 -0.21 17.78 -0.53
N GLU A 35 -0.14 18.84 0.26
CA GLU A 35 -0.39 18.75 1.70
C GLU A 35 -1.76 18.13 2.00
N ASP A 36 -2.78 18.47 1.21
CA ASP A 36 -4.13 17.88 1.29
C ASP A 36 -4.11 16.37 1.12
N PHE A 37 -3.31 15.86 0.16
CA PHE A 37 -3.19 14.42 -0.07
C PHE A 37 -2.56 13.74 1.14
N ILE A 38 -1.49 14.32 1.70
CA ILE A 38 -0.80 13.80 2.89
C ILE A 38 -1.77 13.76 4.08
N GLN A 39 -2.48 14.86 4.33
CA GLN A 39 -3.46 14.96 5.42
C GLN A 39 -4.58 13.92 5.27
N ALA A 40 -5.07 13.70 4.05
CA ALA A 40 -6.06 12.66 3.78
C ALA A 40 -5.52 11.25 4.13
N GLN A 41 -4.27 10.93 3.78
CA GLN A 41 -3.66 9.63 4.14
C GLN A 41 -3.45 9.49 5.64
N VAL A 42 -2.99 10.53 6.32
CA VAL A 42 -2.82 10.55 7.78
C VAL A 42 -4.15 10.29 8.48
N HIS A 43 -5.25 10.91 8.01
CA HIS A 43 -6.58 10.68 8.54
C HIS A 43 -7.02 9.21 8.42
N VAL A 44 -6.81 8.61 7.25
CA VAL A 44 -7.12 7.18 7.01
C VAL A 44 -6.34 6.27 7.96
N VAL A 45 -5.05 6.54 8.17
CA VAL A 45 -4.22 5.76 9.10
C VAL A 45 -4.72 5.92 10.53
N ALA A 46 -5.01 7.15 10.96
CA ALA A 46 -5.52 7.44 12.29
C ALA A 46 -6.85 6.73 12.58
N GLU A 47 -7.77 6.72 11.62
CA GLU A 47 -9.04 6.01 11.71
C GLU A 47 -8.84 4.49 11.82
N ARG A 48 -7.96 3.92 10.99
CA ARG A 48 -7.62 2.48 11.06
C ARG A 48 -7.05 2.09 12.42
N MET A 49 -6.13 2.91 12.97
CA MET A 49 -5.59 2.66 14.30
C MET A 49 -6.66 2.77 15.39
N LYS A 50 -7.58 3.72 15.28
CA LYS A 50 -8.74 3.82 16.18
C LYS A 50 -9.61 2.57 16.11
N ASN A 51 -9.93 2.08 14.92
CA ASN A 51 -10.75 0.88 14.74
C ASN A 51 -10.09 -0.37 15.34
N VAL A 52 -8.76 -0.49 15.26
CA VAL A 52 -8.02 -1.56 15.95
C VAL A 52 -8.16 -1.44 17.47
N ARG A 53 -7.95 -0.24 18.03
CA ARG A 53 -8.11 -0.01 19.48
C ARG A 53 -9.54 -0.28 19.98
N GLU A 54 -10.54 0.02 19.16
CA GLU A 54 -11.95 -0.23 19.47
C GLU A 54 -12.40 -1.68 19.17
N GLY A 55 -11.51 -2.55 18.69
CA GLY A 55 -11.82 -3.93 18.34
C GLY A 55 -12.69 -4.11 17.09
N LYS A 56 -12.90 -3.04 16.30
CA LYS A 56 -13.65 -3.06 15.02
C LYS A 56 -12.80 -3.57 13.85
N SER A 57 -11.49 -3.64 14.01
CA SER A 57 -10.56 -4.16 13.03
C SER A 57 -9.52 -5.04 13.69
N ALA A 58 -9.18 -6.15 13.04
CA ALA A 58 -8.11 -7.03 13.51
C ALA A 58 -6.75 -6.49 13.03
N LEU A 59 -5.74 -6.58 13.90
CA LEU A 59 -4.36 -6.42 13.47
C LEU A 59 -3.92 -7.71 12.80
N ILE A 60 -3.61 -7.63 11.50
CA ILE A 60 -3.11 -8.77 10.74
C ILE A 60 -1.59 -8.66 10.68
N VAL A 61 -0.88 -9.75 10.98
CA VAL A 61 0.58 -9.79 10.91
C VAL A 61 1.05 -9.62 9.47
N GLU A 62 2.22 -9.00 9.28
CA GLU A 62 2.70 -8.55 7.97
C GLU A 62 2.66 -9.63 6.89
N THR A 63 3.15 -10.85 7.19
CA THR A 63 3.18 -11.96 6.24
C THR A 63 1.77 -12.35 5.77
N GLU A 64 0.80 -12.37 6.67
CA GLU A 64 -0.58 -12.70 6.35
C GLU A 64 -1.26 -11.56 5.58
N ALA A 65 -1.01 -10.31 5.96
CA ALA A 65 -1.50 -9.13 5.25
C ALA A 65 -0.98 -9.11 3.80
N HIS A 66 0.31 -9.41 3.60
CA HIS A 66 0.91 -9.49 2.27
C HIS A 66 0.25 -10.58 1.41
N GLN A 67 0.03 -11.77 1.96
CA GLN A 67 -0.65 -12.86 1.26
C GLN A 67 -2.09 -12.50 0.87
N GLN A 68 -2.86 -11.90 1.78
CA GLN A 68 -4.23 -11.47 1.50
C GLN A 68 -4.29 -10.38 0.42
N VAL A 69 -3.38 -9.40 0.47
CA VAL A 69 -3.28 -8.37 -0.56
C VAL A 69 -2.94 -8.99 -1.92
N LEU A 70 -1.91 -9.85 -2.00
CA LEU A 70 -1.55 -10.56 -3.22
C LEU A 70 -2.71 -11.38 -3.79
N ALA A 71 -3.43 -12.11 -2.94
CA ALA A 71 -4.59 -12.90 -3.35
C ALA A 71 -5.70 -12.01 -3.91
N SER A 72 -5.98 -10.86 -3.27
CA SER A 72 -7.01 -9.92 -3.72
C SER A 72 -6.70 -9.28 -5.08
N LEU A 73 -5.41 -9.12 -5.41
CA LEU A 73 -4.95 -8.57 -6.69
C LEU A 73 -5.06 -9.61 -7.82
N LYS A 74 -4.75 -10.87 -7.54
CA LYS A 74 -4.90 -11.99 -8.50
C LYS A 74 -6.35 -12.30 -8.84
N LEU A 75 -7.28 -12.06 -7.92
CA LEU A 75 -8.73 -12.24 -8.13
C LEU A 75 -9.38 -11.15 -8.99
N ARG A 76 -8.64 -10.07 -9.34
CA ARG A 76 -9.13 -8.95 -10.16
C ARG A 76 -8.55 -8.94 -11.58
N GLN A 77 -7.80 -9.97 -11.96
CA GLN A 77 -7.37 -10.24 -13.34
C GLN A 77 -8.37 -11.16 -14.02
#